data_AF-A0A4Q3XRR7-F1
#
_entry.id   AF-A0A4Q3XRR7-F1
#
_cell.length_a   1.000
_cell.length_b   1.000
_cell.length_c   1.000
_cell.angle_alpha   90.00
_cell.angle_beta   90.00
_cell.angle_gamma   90.00
#
_symmetry.space_group_name_H-M   'P 1'
#
loop_
_entity.id
_entity.type
_entity.pdbx_description
1 polymer ?
#
loop_
_entity_poly.entity_id
_entity_poly.type
_entity_poly.pdbx_seq_one_letter_code
_entity_poly.pdbx_strand_id
1 'polypeptide(L)'
;MVGLQQLVSAKVVEKGLAEKGPCERTIASRIADLPEAQKLLARKGPARVSKMFGPFHEGPEYHRVGERVEIDTWNIPIMVLLEQAGVLAEVPSDVVTDLMIVARRIYVTVVADKATGYILGMAFGLSESSDLATSAFRMALSDKSGYVAWANCSADWSGCTGIEEGVSDAGPAHTGNRYQSAIYSACGSVQYAASGLPHLRGLIESLFSTLHKGFITKFFARAFENVVAKGDYDPQERAVLRAEAFLRLMVLYVVDVYHNLPRDGGLRQSPRQEYLKLAHGSKKPPNPDELRAWFGVTHDAELGAHGVRFMHVEYDNDWLLQHRLYRGLEEVEFVVDEEDLGAISVLLDGDYITVHAKDREFRGVPLREWVGLL
;
A
#
# COMPACT_ATOMS: atom_id res chain seq x y z
N MET A 1 -28.34 49.08 23.42
CA MET A 1 -28.60 49.01 21.96
C MET A 1 -30.02 48.55 21.62
N VAL A 2 -30.59 47.56 22.32
CA VAL A 2 -31.94 47.02 22.05
C VAL A 2 -33.06 48.09 22.07
N GLY A 3 -33.04 49.01 23.04
CA GLY A 3 -34.03 50.09 23.12
C GLY A 3 -33.95 51.12 21.98
N LEU A 4 -32.76 51.32 21.39
CA LEU A 4 -32.58 52.25 20.27
C LEU A 4 -33.07 51.63 18.95
N GLN A 5 -32.88 50.32 18.77
CA GLN A 5 -33.43 49.58 17.63
C GLN A 5 -34.96 49.52 17.67
N GLN A 6 -35.56 49.29 18.83
CA GLN A 6 -37.02 49.30 18.97
C GLN A 6 -37.63 50.69 18.70
N LEU A 7 -36.99 51.77 19.14
CA LEU A 7 -37.42 53.15 18.85
C LEU A 7 -37.30 53.52 17.37
N VAL A 8 -36.28 53.01 16.66
CA VAL A 8 -36.10 53.24 15.23
C VAL A 8 -37.12 52.42 14.43
N SER A 9 -37.32 51.13 14.74
CA SER A 9 -38.32 50.29 14.08
C SER A 9 -39.75 50.80 14.28
N ALA A 10 -40.10 51.27 15.49
CA ALA A 10 -41.41 51.86 15.75
C ALA A 10 -41.69 53.10 14.87
N LYS A 11 -40.70 53.97 14.68
CA LYS A 11 -40.81 55.17 13.82
C LYS A 11 -40.82 54.87 12.32
N VAL A 12 -40.20 53.78 11.89
CA VAL A 12 -40.18 53.34 10.48
C VAL A 12 -41.54 52.77 10.07
N VAL A 13 -42.17 51.98 10.97
CA VAL A 13 -43.52 51.42 10.77
C VAL A 13 -44.58 52.53 10.76
N GLU A 14 -44.51 53.49 11.67
CA GLU A 14 -45.49 54.60 11.79
C GLU A 14 -45.51 55.53 10.56
N LYS A 15 -44.41 55.59 9.79
CA LYS A 15 -44.31 56.39 8.55
C LYS A 15 -44.53 55.62 7.26
N GLY A 16 -44.90 54.33 7.31
CA GLY A 16 -45.10 53.49 6.12
C GLY A 16 -43.85 53.34 5.25
N LEU A 17 -42.66 53.53 5.82
CA LEU A 17 -41.40 53.42 5.09
C LEU A 17 -41.04 51.94 4.97
N ALA A 18 -41.09 51.40 3.76
CA ALA A 18 -40.61 50.04 3.49
C ALA A 18 -39.14 49.95 3.90
N GLU A 19 -38.79 48.94 4.71
CA GLU A 19 -37.39 48.63 5.01
C GLU A 19 -36.67 48.34 3.69
N LYS A 20 -35.89 49.31 3.20
CA LYS A 20 -35.03 49.11 2.05
C LYS A 20 -33.81 48.32 2.52
N GLY A 21 -33.70 47.09 2.01
CA GLY A 21 -32.50 46.28 2.20
C GLY A 21 -31.22 47.04 1.78
N PRO A 22 -30.07 46.69 2.35
CA PRO A 22 -28.80 47.29 1.97
C PRO A 22 -28.57 47.12 0.46
N CYS A 23 -27.96 48.12 -0.17
CA CYS A 23 -27.60 48.01 -1.58
C CYS A 23 -26.53 46.91 -1.79
N GLU A 24 -26.45 46.37 -3.00
CA GLU A 24 -25.55 45.28 -3.36
C GLU A 24 -24.09 45.57 -2.99
N ARG A 25 -23.66 46.83 -3.15
CA ARG A 25 -22.32 47.29 -2.74
C ARG A 25 -22.07 47.16 -1.24
N THR A 26 -23.07 47.45 -0.41
CA THR A 26 -23.00 47.29 1.04
C THR A 26 -22.95 45.81 1.44
N ILE A 27 -23.68 44.95 0.73
CA ILE A 27 -23.63 43.49 0.93
C ILE A 27 -22.24 42.96 0.54
N ALA A 28 -21.72 43.34 -0.62
CA ALA A 28 -20.40 42.93 -1.10
C ALA A 28 -19.28 43.40 -0.16
N SER A 29 -19.34 44.64 0.33
CA SER A 29 -18.41 45.16 1.33
C SER A 29 -18.44 44.34 2.62
N ARG A 30 -19.63 44.03 3.14
CA ARG A 30 -19.74 43.22 4.37
C ARG A 30 -19.26 41.79 4.18
N ILE A 31 -19.49 41.19 3.01
CA ILE A 31 -18.93 39.87 2.66
C ILE A 31 -17.40 39.96 2.60
N ALA A 32 -16.84 41.04 2.05
CA ALA A 32 -15.39 41.28 2.00
C ALA A 32 -14.78 41.50 3.39
N ASP A 33 -15.53 42.06 4.34
CA ASP A 33 -15.08 42.27 5.72
C ASP A 33 -15.17 41.01 6.60
N LEU A 34 -15.83 39.94 6.14
CA LEU A 34 -15.89 38.69 6.90
C LEU A 34 -14.49 38.08 7.09
N PRO A 35 -14.20 37.46 8.26
CA PRO A 35 -12.98 36.69 8.45
C PRO A 35 -12.77 35.65 7.35
N GLU A 36 -11.54 35.50 6.87
CA GLU A 36 -11.21 34.55 5.80
C GLU A 36 -11.59 33.10 6.15
N ALA A 37 -11.45 32.71 7.42
CA ALA A 37 -11.91 31.41 7.91
C ALA A 37 -13.43 31.23 7.73
N GLN A 38 -14.25 32.27 7.95
CA GLN A 38 -15.71 32.21 7.76
C GLN A 38 -16.09 32.19 6.28
N LYS A 39 -15.43 33.01 5.45
CA LYS A 39 -15.62 32.97 3.99
C LYS A 39 -15.30 31.58 3.44
N LEU A 40 -14.19 31.00 3.89
CA LEU A 40 -13.75 29.67 3.49
C LEU A 40 -14.67 28.57 4.05
N LEU A 41 -15.16 28.72 5.29
CA LEU A 41 -16.13 27.80 5.91
C LEU A 41 -17.41 27.73 5.06
N ALA A 42 -17.96 28.89 4.70
CA ALA A 42 -19.18 28.97 3.91
C ALA A 42 -19.01 28.42 2.49
N ARG A 43 -17.82 28.59 1.88
CA ARG A 43 -17.55 28.18 0.49
C ARG A 43 -17.10 26.73 0.34
N LYS A 44 -16.30 26.22 1.29
CA LYS A 44 -15.56 24.96 1.17
C LYS A 44 -15.71 24.04 2.38
N GLY A 45 -16.49 24.44 3.37
CA GLY A 45 -16.79 23.64 4.55
C GLY A 45 -15.68 23.61 5.61
N PRO A 46 -15.98 23.02 6.78
CA PRO A 46 -15.12 23.04 7.96
C PRO A 46 -13.78 22.33 7.76
N ALA A 47 -13.74 21.25 6.95
CA ALA A 47 -12.52 20.51 6.68
C ALA A 47 -11.44 21.38 6.01
N ARG A 48 -11.83 22.24 5.05
CA ARG A 48 -10.88 23.12 4.35
C ARG A 48 -10.38 24.24 5.25
N VAL A 49 -11.22 24.73 6.16
CA VAL A 49 -10.85 25.73 7.16
C VAL A 49 -9.85 25.16 8.14
N SER A 50 -10.12 23.98 8.69
CA SER A 50 -9.19 23.28 9.58
C SER A 50 -7.84 23.02 8.91
N LYS A 51 -7.82 22.61 7.64
CA LYS A 51 -6.57 22.42 6.88
C LYS A 51 -5.76 23.71 6.67
N MET A 52 -6.43 24.86 6.53
CA MET A 52 -5.76 26.12 6.14
C MET A 52 -5.44 27.02 7.34
N PHE A 53 -6.26 26.97 8.39
CA PHE A 53 -6.20 27.84 9.57
C PHE A 53 -6.15 27.07 10.90
N GLY A 54 -6.24 25.74 10.86
CA GLY A 54 -6.11 24.93 12.07
C GLY A 54 -4.70 25.03 12.67
N PRO A 55 -4.57 24.86 14.00
CA PRO A 55 -3.26 24.85 14.65
C PRO A 55 -2.40 23.72 14.08
N PHE A 56 -1.20 24.08 13.61
CA PHE A 56 -0.16 23.12 13.26
C PHE A 56 0.30 22.47 14.56
N HIS A 57 -0.15 21.26 14.85
CA HIS A 57 0.42 20.45 15.91
C HIS A 57 1.61 19.72 15.30
N GLU A 58 2.80 19.82 15.93
CA GLU A 58 3.88 18.87 15.65
C GLU A 58 3.35 17.49 16.01
N GLY A 59 3.14 16.67 14.98
CA GLY A 59 2.76 15.27 15.17
C GLY A 59 3.87 14.51 15.89
N PRO A 60 3.60 13.28 16.36
CA PRO A 60 4.64 12.42 16.93
C PRO A 60 5.84 12.32 15.98
N GLU A 61 7.04 12.45 16.55
CA GLU A 61 8.30 12.19 15.87
C GLU A 61 8.66 10.71 15.97
N TYR A 62 9.30 10.19 14.93
CA TYR A 62 9.73 8.79 14.83
C TYR A 62 11.23 8.76 14.60
N HIS A 63 11.94 7.91 15.34
CA HIS A 63 13.40 7.93 15.41
C HIS A 63 14.05 6.60 15.04
N ARG A 64 13.26 5.54 14.83
CA ARG A 64 13.76 4.23 14.41
C ARG A 64 13.06 3.77 13.14
N VAL A 65 13.82 3.06 12.31
CA VAL A 65 13.25 2.39 11.13
C VAL A 65 12.24 1.34 11.59
N GLY A 66 11.06 1.34 10.98
CA GLY A 66 9.98 0.42 11.31
C GLY A 66 9.19 0.79 12.56
N GLU A 67 9.52 1.89 13.24
CA GLU A 67 8.75 2.38 14.40
C GLU A 67 7.30 2.66 13.99
N ARG A 68 7.11 3.28 12.83
CA ARG A 68 5.81 3.43 12.19
C ARG A 68 5.96 3.37 10.68
N VAL A 69 5.07 2.61 10.03
CA VAL A 69 4.93 2.59 8.58
C VAL A 69 3.56 3.14 8.18
N GLU A 70 3.54 3.90 7.08
CA GLU A 70 2.30 4.27 6.40
C GLU A 70 2.09 3.32 5.21
N ILE A 71 0.87 2.80 5.08
CA ILE A 71 0.46 1.86 4.04
C ILE A 71 -0.71 2.47 3.29
N ASP A 72 -0.58 2.56 1.96
CA ASP A 72 -1.61 3.16 1.12
C ASP A 72 -1.53 2.62 -0.31
N THR A 73 -2.67 2.65 -1.00
CA THR A 73 -2.78 2.17 -2.38
C THR A 73 -3.00 3.31 -3.34
N TRP A 74 -2.15 3.40 -4.35
CA TRP A 74 -2.23 4.41 -5.39
C TRP A 74 -2.71 3.82 -6.71
N ASN A 75 -3.81 4.36 -7.24
CA ASN A 75 -4.23 4.16 -8.62
C ASN A 75 -3.35 4.99 -9.55
N ILE A 76 -2.39 4.35 -10.22
CA ILE A 76 -1.39 5.06 -11.02
C ILE A 76 -2.05 5.62 -12.30
N PRO A 77 -1.86 6.91 -12.63
CA PRO A 77 -2.47 7.53 -13.82
C PRO A 77 -1.70 7.16 -15.11
N ILE A 78 -1.49 5.87 -15.34
CA ILE A 78 -0.86 5.30 -16.53
C ILE A 78 -1.69 4.11 -17.03
N MET A 79 -1.70 3.92 -18.35
CA MET A 79 -2.31 2.76 -18.99
C MET A 79 -1.20 1.83 -19.49
N VAL A 80 -1.29 0.54 -19.16
CA VAL A 80 -0.34 -0.47 -19.62
C VAL A 80 -1.04 -1.59 -20.38
N LEU A 81 -0.29 -2.26 -21.25
CA LEU A 81 -0.71 -3.52 -21.85
C LEU A 81 -0.24 -4.69 -20.97
N LEU A 82 -1.16 -5.62 -20.68
CA LEU A 82 -0.82 -6.86 -20.01
C LEU A 82 -0.35 -7.85 -21.06
N GLU A 83 0.96 -8.04 -21.17
CA GLU A 83 1.52 -9.16 -21.91
C GLU A 83 1.99 -10.17 -20.88
N GLN A 84 1.30 -11.30 -20.77
CA GLN A 84 1.75 -12.38 -19.89
C GLN A 84 2.68 -13.29 -20.70
N ALA A 85 3.93 -13.41 -20.26
CA ALA A 85 4.81 -14.47 -20.71
C ALA A 85 4.23 -15.82 -20.22
N GLY A 86 3.86 -16.70 -21.16
CA GLY A 86 3.70 -18.14 -20.90
C GLY A 86 2.27 -18.69 -20.68
N VAL A 87 1.26 -17.89 -20.31
CA VAL A 87 -0.08 -18.40 -19.94
C VAL A 87 -1.16 -18.15 -21.02
N LEU A 88 -0.75 -18.09 -22.29
CA LEU A 88 -1.69 -17.83 -23.40
C LEU A 88 -2.25 -19.11 -24.04
N ALA A 89 -1.67 -20.27 -23.72
CA ALA A 89 -2.12 -21.54 -24.30
C ALA A 89 -3.40 -22.07 -23.65
N GLU A 90 -3.66 -21.72 -22.38
CA GLU A 90 -4.76 -22.28 -21.58
C GLU A 90 -5.90 -21.28 -21.32
N VAL A 91 -5.71 -20.00 -21.65
CA VAL A 91 -6.73 -18.96 -21.51
C VAL A 91 -7.53 -18.87 -22.81
N PRO A 92 -8.88 -18.84 -22.76
CA PRO A 92 -9.71 -18.65 -23.95
C PRO A 92 -9.28 -17.45 -24.79
N SER A 93 -9.23 -17.62 -26.11
CA SER A 93 -8.65 -16.66 -27.05
C SER A 93 -9.32 -15.27 -27.02
N ASP A 94 -10.59 -15.22 -26.67
CA ASP A 94 -11.36 -13.99 -26.45
C ASP A 94 -10.86 -13.21 -25.22
N VAL A 95 -10.60 -13.91 -24.11
CA VAL A 95 -10.03 -13.31 -22.88
C VAL A 95 -8.59 -12.84 -23.10
N VAL A 96 -7.79 -13.62 -23.83
CA VAL A 96 -6.41 -13.24 -24.21
C VAL A 96 -6.40 -11.97 -25.05
N THR A 97 -7.27 -11.90 -26.05
CA THR A 97 -7.38 -10.74 -26.95
C THR A 97 -7.78 -9.49 -26.16
N ASP A 98 -8.73 -9.62 -25.23
CA ASP A 98 -9.13 -8.51 -24.35
C ASP A 98 -8.03 -8.09 -23.36
N LEU A 99 -7.25 -9.02 -22.83
CA LEU A 99 -6.16 -8.69 -21.89
C LEU A 99 -4.95 -8.04 -22.56
N MET A 100 -4.64 -8.42 -23.80
CA MET A 100 -3.48 -7.92 -24.55
C MET A 100 -3.76 -6.64 -25.34
N ILE A 101 -5.01 -6.40 -25.74
CA ILE A 101 -5.41 -5.21 -26.51
C ILE A 101 -5.92 -4.09 -25.61
N VAL A 102 -6.63 -4.42 -24.52
CA VAL A 102 -7.22 -3.39 -23.66
C VAL A 102 -6.23 -2.92 -22.61
N ALA A 103 -5.76 -1.69 -22.78
CA ALA A 103 -4.90 -1.06 -21.81
C ALA A 103 -5.62 -0.90 -20.45
N ARG A 104 -4.93 -1.21 -19.36
CA ARG A 104 -5.48 -1.17 -18.00
C ARG A 104 -4.66 -0.25 -17.09
N ARG A 105 -5.33 0.26 -16.06
CA ARG A 105 -4.66 0.94 -14.95
C ARG A 105 -4.04 -0.09 -14.02
N ILE A 106 -2.92 0.29 -13.43
CA ILE A 106 -2.24 -0.48 -12.37
C ILE A 106 -2.42 0.26 -11.04
N TYR A 107 -2.63 -0.51 -9.99
CA TYR A 107 -2.61 -0.08 -8.61
C TYR A 107 -1.29 -0.49 -7.98
N VAL A 108 -0.72 0.36 -7.13
CA VAL A 108 0.45 0.02 -6.31
C VAL A 108 0.12 0.26 -4.85
N THR A 109 0.25 -0.76 -4.00
CA THR A 109 0.27 -0.55 -2.55
C THR A 109 1.71 -0.36 -2.13
N VAL A 110 1.96 0.66 -1.31
CA VAL A 110 3.29 1.03 -0.82
C VAL A 110 3.32 0.99 0.70
N VAL A 111 4.40 0.47 1.26
CA VAL A 111 4.71 0.53 2.70
C VAL A 111 5.92 1.44 2.88
N ALA A 112 5.71 2.61 3.47
CA ALA A 112 6.74 3.63 3.64
C ALA A 112 7.06 3.85 5.13
N ASP A 113 8.34 3.84 5.47
CA ASP A 113 8.83 4.15 6.81
C ASP A 113 8.65 5.63 7.15
N LYS A 114 7.98 5.92 8.27
CA LYS A 114 7.62 7.30 8.62
C LYS A 114 8.82 8.16 9.00
N ALA A 115 9.79 7.57 9.70
CA ALA A 115 10.98 8.28 10.18
C ALA A 115 11.83 8.78 9.00
N THR A 116 12.05 7.91 8.01
CA THR A 116 13.03 8.11 6.94
C THR A 116 12.42 8.46 5.59
N GLY A 117 11.14 8.16 5.37
CA GLY A 117 10.51 8.19 4.05
C GLY A 117 10.96 7.06 3.12
N TYR A 118 11.71 6.07 3.62
CA TYR A 118 12.18 4.95 2.82
C TYR A 118 11.03 4.00 2.50
N ILE A 119 10.84 3.66 1.22
CA ILE A 119 9.88 2.62 0.83
C ILE A 119 10.44 1.26 1.21
N LEU A 120 9.79 0.57 2.15
CA LEU A 120 10.18 -0.75 2.62
C LEU A 120 9.65 -1.87 1.71
N GLY A 121 8.45 -1.70 1.15
CA GLY A 121 7.83 -2.67 0.26
C GLY A 121 6.82 -2.02 -0.69
N MET A 122 6.59 -2.66 -1.84
CA MET A 122 5.52 -2.29 -2.75
C MET A 122 5.03 -3.48 -3.56
N ALA A 123 3.74 -3.56 -3.84
CA ALA A 123 3.18 -4.59 -4.71
C ALA A 123 2.24 -3.96 -5.73
N PHE A 124 2.07 -4.62 -6.88
CA PHE A 124 1.27 -4.14 -7.99
C PHE A 124 0.10 -5.06 -8.28
N GLY A 125 -1.05 -4.47 -8.64
CA GLY A 125 -2.27 -5.20 -8.95
C GLY A 125 -3.14 -4.45 -9.95
N LEU A 126 -4.20 -5.12 -10.43
CA LEU A 126 -5.16 -4.54 -11.38
C LEU A 126 -6.33 -3.83 -10.67
N SER A 127 -6.44 -4.02 -9.36
CA SER A 127 -7.42 -3.38 -8.50
C SER A 127 -6.82 -3.18 -7.12
N GLU A 128 -7.45 -2.29 -6.35
CA GLU A 128 -7.18 -2.17 -4.92
C GLU A 128 -7.81 -3.37 -4.18
N SER A 129 -6.98 -4.15 -3.46
CA SER A 129 -7.42 -5.35 -2.75
C SER A 129 -6.58 -5.64 -1.50
N SER A 130 -7.11 -6.46 -0.59
CA SER A 130 -6.36 -6.91 0.58
C SER A 130 -5.17 -7.81 0.26
N ASP A 131 -5.23 -8.58 -0.81
CA ASP A 131 -4.10 -9.40 -1.25
C ASP A 131 -2.95 -8.53 -1.77
N LEU A 132 -3.28 -7.42 -2.45
CA LEU A 132 -2.30 -6.45 -2.90
C LEU A 132 -1.59 -5.80 -1.70
N ALA A 133 -2.36 -5.36 -0.71
CA ALA A 133 -1.81 -4.76 0.50
C ALA A 133 -0.99 -5.76 1.33
N THR A 134 -1.46 -7.01 1.43
CA THR A 134 -0.75 -8.11 2.10
C THR A 134 0.58 -8.40 1.42
N SER A 135 0.61 -8.44 0.08
CA SER A 135 1.84 -8.65 -0.70
C SER A 135 2.85 -7.52 -0.50
N ALA A 136 2.40 -6.26 -0.52
CA ALA A 136 3.28 -5.11 -0.29
C ALA A 136 3.87 -5.13 1.15
N PHE A 137 3.04 -5.49 2.13
CA PHE A 137 3.44 -5.61 3.51
C PHE A 137 4.40 -6.78 3.76
N ARG A 138 4.17 -7.93 3.15
CA ARG A 138 5.11 -9.06 3.14
C ARG A 138 6.46 -8.65 2.54
N MET A 139 6.47 -7.97 1.39
CA MET A 139 7.71 -7.48 0.77
C MET A 139 8.50 -6.52 1.69
N ALA A 140 7.81 -5.73 2.54
CA ALA A 140 8.45 -4.86 3.51
C ALA A 140 9.26 -5.64 4.57
N LEU A 141 8.84 -6.86 4.87
CA LEU A 141 9.45 -7.74 5.87
C LEU A 141 10.43 -8.77 5.28
N SER A 142 10.50 -8.87 3.95
CA SER A 142 11.32 -9.86 3.25
C SER A 142 12.58 -9.27 2.63
N ASP A 143 13.53 -10.14 2.29
CA ASP A 143 14.67 -9.76 1.45
C ASP A 143 14.21 -9.32 0.06
N LYS A 144 14.89 -8.32 -0.49
CA LYS A 144 14.52 -7.68 -1.76
C LYS A 144 15.58 -7.83 -2.85
N SER A 145 16.60 -8.66 -2.63
CA SER A 145 17.68 -8.86 -3.60
C SER A 145 17.18 -9.37 -4.95
N GLY A 146 16.18 -10.27 -4.96
CA GLY A 146 15.55 -10.77 -6.18
C GLY A 146 14.90 -9.67 -7.03
N TYR A 147 14.21 -8.71 -6.39
CA TYR A 147 13.60 -7.58 -7.11
C TYR A 147 14.64 -6.62 -7.67
N VAL A 148 15.72 -6.37 -6.92
CA VAL A 148 16.87 -5.56 -7.36
C VAL A 148 17.53 -6.18 -8.58
N ALA A 149 17.78 -7.49 -8.54
CA ALA A 149 18.38 -8.23 -9.64
C ALA A 149 17.46 -8.25 -10.87
N TRP A 150 16.18 -8.57 -10.69
CA TRP A 150 15.18 -8.59 -11.77
C TRP A 150 15.05 -7.22 -12.46
N ALA A 151 15.01 -6.14 -11.67
CA ALA A 151 14.92 -4.80 -12.22
C ALA A 151 16.25 -4.28 -12.78
N ASN A 152 17.37 -4.93 -12.45
CA ASN A 152 18.74 -4.50 -12.76
C ASN A 152 19.06 -3.12 -12.16
N CYS A 153 18.73 -2.93 -10.89
CA CYS A 153 19.09 -1.71 -10.16
C CYS A 153 20.60 -1.69 -9.85
N SER A 154 21.15 -0.48 -9.74
CA SER A 154 22.56 -0.27 -9.39
C SER A 154 22.78 -0.30 -7.88
N ALA A 155 21.78 0.14 -7.12
CA ALA A 155 21.83 0.18 -5.67
C ALA A 155 21.03 -0.98 -5.05
N ASP A 156 21.36 -1.32 -3.81
CA ASP A 156 20.61 -2.28 -3.02
C ASP A 156 19.30 -1.69 -2.49
N TRP A 157 18.28 -2.52 -2.32
CA TRP A 157 17.04 -2.15 -1.65
C TRP A 157 17.10 -2.61 -0.19
N SER A 158 17.97 -1.96 0.59
CA SER A 158 18.19 -2.23 2.01
C SER A 158 16.94 -1.80 2.81
N GLY A 159 16.10 -2.77 3.15
CA GLY A 159 14.78 -2.49 3.75
C GLY A 159 14.12 -3.69 4.39
N CYS A 160 14.86 -4.62 4.98
CA CYS A 160 14.32 -5.79 5.67
C CYS A 160 14.40 -5.57 7.19
N THR A 161 13.31 -5.08 7.77
CA THR A 161 13.24 -4.70 9.19
C THR A 161 11.89 -5.10 9.79
N GLY A 162 11.87 -5.37 11.08
CA GLY A 162 10.61 -5.54 11.80
C GLY A 162 9.85 -4.22 11.89
N ILE A 163 8.52 -4.32 11.95
CA ILE A 163 7.60 -3.19 12.05
C ILE A 163 6.95 -3.21 13.44
N GLU A 164 6.89 -2.05 14.09
CA GLU A 164 6.26 -1.85 15.40
C GLU A 164 4.81 -1.38 15.21
N GLU A 165 4.60 -0.32 14.43
CA GLU A 165 3.26 0.23 14.14
C GLU A 165 2.96 0.29 12.63
N GLY A 166 1.83 -0.27 12.23
CA GLY A 166 1.29 -0.14 10.86
C GLY A 166 0.11 0.82 10.81
N VAL A 167 0.12 1.77 9.88
CA VAL A 167 -0.99 2.72 9.70
C VAL A 167 -1.52 2.70 8.28
N SER A 168 -2.82 2.46 8.14
CA SER A 168 -3.54 2.49 6.86
C SER A 168 -4.85 3.28 6.98
N ASP A 169 -5.56 3.52 5.88
CA ASP A 169 -6.99 3.85 6.02
C ASP A 169 -7.81 2.60 6.35
N ALA A 170 -9.07 2.83 6.71
CA ALA A 170 -10.11 1.81 6.81
C ALA A 170 -10.74 1.49 5.44
N GLY A 171 -10.01 1.68 4.34
CA GLY A 171 -10.47 1.39 2.99
C GLY A 171 -10.56 -0.12 2.72
N PRO A 172 -11.21 -0.52 1.61
CA PRO A 172 -11.46 -1.93 1.30
C PRO A 172 -10.20 -2.77 1.17
N ALA A 173 -9.06 -2.16 0.80
CA ALA A 173 -7.77 -2.83 0.77
C ALA A 173 -7.35 -3.36 2.16
N HIS A 174 -7.77 -2.72 3.24
CA HIS A 174 -7.24 -3.00 4.57
C HIS A 174 -8.20 -3.77 5.46
N THR A 175 -9.39 -4.15 4.99
CA THR A 175 -10.41 -4.81 5.81
C THR A 175 -10.44 -6.34 5.69
N GLY A 176 -9.75 -6.93 4.71
CA GLY A 176 -9.74 -8.38 4.52
C GLY A 176 -9.07 -9.15 5.65
N ASN A 177 -9.63 -10.31 6.00
CA ASN A 177 -9.17 -11.13 7.13
C ASN A 177 -7.70 -11.54 7.02
N ARG A 178 -7.23 -11.90 5.81
CA ARG A 178 -5.82 -12.27 5.57
C ARG A 178 -4.88 -11.12 5.90
N TYR A 179 -5.20 -9.91 5.39
CA TYR A 179 -4.42 -8.71 5.68
C TYR A 179 -4.43 -8.39 7.18
N GLN A 180 -5.60 -8.36 7.81
CA GLN A 180 -5.75 -8.09 9.24
C GLN A 180 -4.95 -9.07 10.09
N SER A 181 -5.06 -10.37 9.81
CA SER A 181 -4.35 -11.41 10.57
C SER A 181 -2.83 -11.26 10.42
N ALA A 182 -2.34 -11.02 9.20
CA ALA A 182 -0.92 -10.82 8.93
C ALA A 182 -0.38 -9.56 9.62
N ILE A 183 -1.08 -8.43 9.50
CA ILE A 183 -0.60 -7.15 10.05
C ILE A 183 -0.65 -7.13 11.59
N TYR A 184 -1.68 -7.72 12.22
CA TYR A 184 -1.70 -7.85 13.68
C TYR A 184 -0.65 -8.81 14.24
N SER A 185 -0.27 -9.84 13.46
CA SER A 185 0.78 -10.77 13.87
C SER A 185 2.17 -10.17 13.73
N ALA A 186 2.40 -9.37 12.68
CA ALA A 186 3.69 -8.77 12.40
C ALA A 186 3.97 -7.49 13.21
N CYS A 187 2.94 -6.66 13.43
CA CYS A 187 3.04 -5.37 14.13
C CYS A 187 2.69 -5.50 15.61
N GLY A 188 3.26 -4.63 16.45
CA GLY A 188 2.84 -4.47 17.84
C GLY A 188 1.53 -3.67 17.97
N SER A 189 1.27 -2.75 17.04
CA SER A 189 0.02 -1.98 16.96
C SER A 189 -0.39 -1.70 15.50
N VAL A 190 -1.70 -1.55 15.27
CA VAL A 190 -2.25 -1.15 13.97
C VAL A 190 -3.22 0.01 14.19
N GLN A 191 -3.03 1.09 13.46
CA GLN A 191 -3.93 2.25 13.50
C GLN A 191 -4.64 2.44 12.17
N TYR A 192 -5.97 2.55 12.22
CA TYR A 192 -6.76 3.02 11.10
C TYR A 192 -6.96 4.52 11.24
N ALA A 193 -6.37 5.30 10.33
CA ALA A 193 -6.59 6.73 10.30
C ALA A 193 -8.08 6.98 10.02
N ALA A 194 -8.80 7.58 10.97
CA ALA A 194 -10.19 7.94 10.78
C ALA A 194 -10.34 8.86 9.56
N SER A 195 -11.38 8.63 8.74
CA SER A 195 -11.69 9.48 7.59
C SER A 195 -11.75 10.95 8.02
N GLY A 196 -10.82 11.76 7.53
CA GLY A 196 -10.75 13.20 7.86
C GLY A 196 -9.56 13.66 8.72
N LEU A 197 -8.58 12.81 9.03
CA LEU A 197 -7.30 13.23 9.65
C LEU A 197 -6.08 13.10 8.69
N PRO A 198 -5.96 13.96 7.65
CA PRO A 198 -4.87 13.89 6.66
C PRO A 198 -3.45 13.97 7.24
N HIS A 199 -3.29 14.59 8.42
CA HIS A 199 -1.97 14.78 9.03
C HIS A 199 -1.29 13.46 9.42
N LEU A 200 -2.07 12.39 9.67
CA LEU A 200 -1.55 11.06 10.01
C LEU A 200 -0.97 10.28 8.82
N ARG A 201 -1.19 10.78 7.58
CA ARG A 201 -0.77 10.16 6.30
C ARG A 201 0.01 11.10 5.38
N GLY A 202 0.52 12.20 5.95
CA GLY A 202 1.19 13.23 5.16
C GLY A 202 2.45 12.76 4.42
N LEU A 203 3.08 11.65 4.85
CA LEU A 203 4.24 11.13 4.16
C LEU A 203 3.83 10.43 2.86
N ILE A 204 2.88 9.50 2.91
CA ILE A 204 2.52 8.70 1.73
C ILE A 204 1.86 9.54 0.64
N GLU A 205 1.06 10.55 1.01
CA GLU A 205 0.53 11.53 0.06
C GLU A 205 1.64 12.32 -0.65
N SER A 206 2.64 12.78 0.10
CA SER A 206 3.81 13.48 -0.44
C SER A 206 4.66 12.57 -1.31
N LEU A 207 4.81 11.32 -0.91
CA LEU A 207 5.51 10.28 -1.65
C LEU A 207 4.86 10.06 -3.01
N PHE A 208 3.55 9.82 -3.08
CA PHE A 208 2.86 9.64 -4.36
C PHE A 208 2.93 10.88 -5.24
N SER A 209 2.85 12.09 -4.66
CA SER A 209 3.10 13.33 -5.42
C SER A 209 4.51 13.37 -6.02
N THR A 210 5.51 12.90 -5.27
CA THR A 210 6.91 12.86 -5.67
C THR A 210 7.14 11.84 -6.78
N LEU A 211 6.62 10.62 -6.62
CA LEU A 211 6.67 9.56 -7.64
C LEU A 211 5.94 10.00 -8.91
N HIS A 212 4.76 10.62 -8.78
CA HIS A 212 4.02 11.13 -9.93
C HIS A 212 4.85 12.17 -10.70
N LYS A 213 5.32 13.22 -10.02
CA LYS A 213 6.09 14.30 -10.65
C LYS A 213 7.43 13.83 -11.23
N GLY A 214 8.16 12.99 -10.51
CA GLY A 214 9.50 12.58 -10.90
C GLY A 214 9.54 11.44 -11.93
N PHE A 215 8.59 10.50 -11.85
CA PHE A 215 8.58 9.29 -12.67
C PHE A 215 7.42 9.25 -13.65
N ILE A 216 6.17 9.27 -13.16
CA ILE A 216 4.99 9.12 -14.04
C ILE A 216 4.93 10.22 -15.10
N THR A 217 5.41 11.43 -14.77
CA THR A 217 5.42 12.50 -15.77
C THR A 217 6.38 12.28 -16.95
N LYS A 218 7.25 11.29 -16.89
CA LYS A 218 8.20 11.01 -17.98
C LYS A 218 7.60 10.11 -19.06
N PHE A 219 6.44 9.51 -18.80
CA PHE A 219 5.78 8.64 -19.76
C PHE A 219 4.86 9.40 -20.71
N PHE A 220 4.75 8.91 -21.94
CA PHE A 220 3.85 9.44 -22.96
C PHE A 220 2.42 8.87 -22.82
N ALA A 221 2.26 7.65 -22.30
CA ALA A 221 1.00 6.91 -22.15
C ALA A 221 0.23 7.23 -20.84
N ARG A 222 0.14 8.52 -20.47
CA ARG A 222 -0.54 8.93 -19.22
C ARG A 222 -2.05 8.94 -19.42
N ALA A 223 -2.80 8.51 -18.42
CA ALA A 223 -4.22 8.83 -18.33
C ALA A 223 -4.36 10.21 -17.69
N PHE A 224 -4.69 11.26 -18.46
CA PHE A 224 -4.90 12.59 -17.89
C PHE A 224 -6.04 12.57 -16.86
N GLU A 225 -5.81 13.20 -15.70
CA GLU A 225 -6.77 13.27 -14.59
C GLU A 225 -8.00 14.16 -14.90
N ASN A 226 -7.97 14.96 -15.97
CA ASN A 226 -8.97 16.01 -16.19
C ASN A 226 -9.60 15.97 -17.59
N VAL A 227 -10.93 16.01 -17.65
CA VAL A 227 -11.74 15.97 -18.89
C VAL A 227 -11.43 17.16 -19.82
N VAL A 228 -11.03 18.31 -19.27
CA VAL A 228 -10.68 19.51 -20.06
C VAL A 228 -9.31 19.40 -20.72
N ALA A 229 -8.37 18.64 -20.13
CA ALA A 229 -7.08 18.32 -20.75
C ALA A 229 -7.19 17.18 -21.78
N LYS A 230 -8.36 16.56 -21.87
CA LYS A 230 -8.58 15.30 -22.60
C LYS A 230 -8.76 15.49 -24.11
N GLY A 231 -9.07 16.67 -24.63
CA GLY A 231 -9.12 16.95 -26.08
C GLY A 231 -9.66 15.78 -26.94
N ASP A 232 -8.98 15.47 -28.04
CA ASP A 232 -9.12 14.22 -28.84
C ASP A 232 -8.15 13.11 -28.37
N TYR A 233 -7.76 13.10 -27.10
CA TYR A 233 -6.73 12.20 -26.56
C TYR A 233 -7.38 10.91 -26.01
N ASP A 234 -7.17 9.79 -26.71
CA ASP A 234 -7.47 8.44 -26.20
C ASP A 234 -6.20 7.79 -25.60
N PRO A 235 -6.10 7.66 -24.26
CA PRO A 235 -4.99 6.98 -23.61
C PRO A 235 -4.92 5.47 -23.92
N GLN A 236 -6.02 4.83 -24.32
CA GLN A 236 -6.07 3.39 -24.63
C GLN A 236 -5.40 3.08 -25.97
N GLU A 237 -5.63 3.90 -27.00
CA GLU A 237 -5.05 3.71 -28.35
C GLU A 237 -3.52 3.93 -28.41
N ARG A 238 -2.93 4.57 -27.38
CA ARG A 238 -1.50 4.88 -27.32
C ARG A 238 -0.75 4.17 -26.19
N ALA A 239 -1.36 3.18 -25.55
CA ALA A 239 -0.67 2.34 -24.57
C ALA A 239 0.36 1.44 -25.28
N VAL A 240 1.59 1.95 -25.46
CA VAL A 240 2.71 1.18 -26.03
C VAL A 240 3.53 0.49 -24.93
N LEU A 241 3.28 0.82 -23.66
CA LEU A 241 4.08 0.35 -22.54
C LEU A 241 3.52 -0.97 -21.99
N ARG A 242 4.34 -2.01 -22.07
CA ARG A 242 4.09 -3.31 -21.43
C ARG A 242 4.15 -3.17 -19.91
N ALA A 243 3.27 -3.87 -19.21
CA ALA A 243 3.21 -3.87 -17.75
C ALA A 243 4.55 -4.25 -17.12
N GLU A 244 5.16 -5.35 -17.54
CA GLU A 244 6.46 -5.80 -17.00
C GLU A 244 7.54 -4.72 -17.10
N ALA A 245 7.65 -4.07 -18.27
CA ALA A 245 8.61 -2.99 -18.48
C ALA A 245 8.33 -1.79 -17.56
N PHE A 246 7.05 -1.42 -17.37
CA PHE A 246 6.68 -0.37 -16.44
C PHE A 246 7.04 -0.73 -14.99
N LEU A 247 6.71 -1.94 -14.54
CA LEU A 247 6.99 -2.42 -13.19
C LEU A 247 8.49 -2.41 -12.91
N ARG A 248 9.30 -2.89 -13.87
CA ARG A 248 10.75 -2.88 -13.79
C ARG A 248 11.31 -1.46 -13.69
N LEU A 249 10.81 -0.54 -14.53
CA LEU A 249 11.21 0.87 -14.47
C LEU A 249 10.81 1.52 -13.15
N MET A 250 9.68 1.13 -12.57
CA MET A 250 9.24 1.67 -11.28
C MET A 250 10.11 1.18 -10.13
N VAL A 251 10.48 -0.11 -10.10
CA VAL A 251 11.47 -0.64 -9.13
C VAL A 251 12.79 0.11 -9.26
N LEU A 252 13.32 0.22 -10.49
CA LEU A 252 14.58 0.92 -10.75
C LEU A 252 14.51 2.38 -10.31
N TYR A 253 13.43 3.10 -10.62
CA TYR A 253 13.25 4.47 -10.19
C TYR A 253 13.18 4.59 -8.66
N VAL A 254 12.46 3.70 -7.99
CA VAL A 254 12.35 3.72 -6.53
C VAL A 254 13.73 3.54 -5.87
N VAL A 255 14.45 2.50 -6.28
CA VAL A 255 15.71 2.07 -5.66
C VAL A 255 16.87 3.01 -5.98
N ASP A 256 17.03 3.35 -7.26
CA ASP A 256 18.21 4.10 -7.74
C ASP A 256 17.99 5.61 -7.70
N VAL A 257 16.74 6.10 -7.83
CA VAL A 257 16.43 7.53 -7.90
C VAL A 257 15.76 8.04 -6.65
N TYR A 258 14.55 7.56 -6.31
CA TYR A 258 13.75 8.11 -5.22
C TYR A 258 14.45 8.00 -3.87
N HIS A 259 14.95 6.81 -3.51
CA HIS A 259 15.63 6.62 -2.22
C HIS A 259 16.90 7.47 -2.09
N ASN A 260 17.47 7.92 -3.20
CA ASN A 260 18.68 8.76 -3.25
C ASN A 260 18.39 10.25 -3.41
N LEU A 261 17.12 10.63 -3.63
CA LEU A 261 16.72 12.03 -3.82
C LEU A 261 16.65 12.76 -2.47
N PRO A 262 17.40 13.86 -2.27
CA PRO A 262 17.25 14.71 -1.09
C PRO A 262 15.82 15.25 -0.98
N ARG A 263 15.30 15.33 0.25
CA ARG A 263 13.92 15.79 0.51
C ARG A 263 13.88 17.29 0.84
N ASP A 264 12.70 17.88 0.73
CA ASP A 264 12.43 19.29 1.04
C ASP A 264 13.38 20.27 0.33
N GLY A 265 13.64 20.01 -0.96
CA GLY A 265 14.54 20.85 -1.76
C GLY A 265 16.02 20.76 -1.36
N GLY A 266 16.43 19.69 -0.67
CA GLY A 266 17.80 19.47 -0.20
C GLY A 266 18.04 19.81 1.27
N LEU A 267 17.01 20.25 2.00
CA LEU A 267 17.09 20.54 3.43
C LEU A 267 17.12 19.27 4.29
N ARG A 268 16.57 18.16 3.79
CA ARG A 268 16.62 16.85 4.43
C ARG A 268 17.42 15.86 3.60
N GLN A 269 18.05 14.93 4.30
CA GLN A 269 18.79 13.83 3.69
C GLN A 269 17.86 12.95 2.83
N SER A 270 18.47 12.19 1.92
CA SER A 270 17.70 11.24 1.12
C SER A 270 17.15 10.11 2.00
N PRO A 271 16.04 9.47 1.61
CA PRO A 271 15.47 8.36 2.38
C PRO A 271 16.50 7.28 2.72
N ARG A 272 17.39 6.92 1.78
CA ARG A 272 18.46 5.93 1.99
C ARG A 272 19.44 6.36 3.08
N GLN A 273 19.89 7.61 3.04
CA GLN A 273 20.84 8.11 4.03
C GLN A 273 20.23 8.12 5.43
N GLU A 274 18.98 8.55 5.57
CA GLU A 274 18.28 8.49 6.85
C GLU A 274 18.05 7.05 7.31
N TYR A 275 17.65 6.15 6.39
CA TYR A 275 17.49 4.72 6.68
C TYR A 275 18.78 4.11 7.24
N LEU A 276 19.91 4.28 6.55
CA LEU A 276 21.19 3.72 6.99
C LEU A 276 21.63 4.27 8.35
N LYS A 277 21.32 5.54 8.64
CA LYS A 277 21.60 6.17 9.94
C LYS A 277 20.78 5.55 11.08
N LEU A 278 19.51 5.21 10.82
CA LEU A 278 18.56 4.76 11.84
C LEU A 278 18.43 3.23 11.93
N ALA A 279 18.94 2.48 10.95
CA ALA A 279 18.78 1.03 10.85
C ALA A 279 19.36 0.25 12.04
N HIS A 280 20.41 0.75 12.70
CA HIS A 280 21.03 0.06 13.84
C HIS A 280 20.10 -0.10 15.06
N GLY A 281 19.07 0.75 15.18
CA GLY A 281 18.11 0.70 16.29
C GLY A 281 16.81 -0.04 15.98
N SER A 282 16.68 -0.67 14.80
CA SER A 282 15.41 -1.21 14.35
C SER A 282 15.08 -2.58 14.93
N LYS A 283 13.79 -2.91 14.98
CA LYS A 283 13.31 -4.27 15.30
C LYS A 283 13.86 -5.23 14.25
N LYS A 284 14.31 -6.41 14.69
CA LYS A 284 14.81 -7.44 13.77
C LYS A 284 13.72 -7.85 12.77
N PRO A 285 14.08 -8.12 11.51
CA PRO A 285 13.13 -8.69 10.55
C PRO A 285 12.65 -10.07 11.04
N PRO A 286 11.45 -10.49 10.63
CA PRO A 286 10.95 -11.81 10.95
C PRO A 286 11.79 -12.91 10.31
N ASN A 287 11.78 -14.08 10.95
CA ASN A 287 12.35 -15.29 10.39
C ASN A 287 11.36 -15.98 9.41
N PRO A 288 11.81 -16.97 8.61
CA PRO A 288 10.94 -17.64 7.65
C PRO A 288 9.72 -18.36 8.25
N ASP A 289 9.83 -18.88 9.48
CA ASP A 289 8.72 -19.56 10.16
C ASP A 289 7.66 -18.54 10.61
N GLU A 290 8.08 -17.37 11.08
CA GLU A 290 7.20 -16.23 11.37
C GLU A 290 6.48 -15.76 10.09
N LEU A 291 7.21 -15.58 8.99
CA LEU A 291 6.62 -15.20 7.71
C LEU A 291 5.59 -16.22 7.23
N ARG A 292 5.89 -17.53 7.34
CA ARG A 292 4.95 -18.60 7.00
C ARG A 292 3.72 -18.58 7.89
N ALA A 293 3.87 -18.39 9.19
CA ALA A 293 2.76 -18.31 10.12
C ALA A 293 1.85 -17.09 9.84
N TRP A 294 2.42 -15.96 9.43
CA TRP A 294 1.65 -14.70 9.26
C TRP A 294 1.01 -14.57 7.88
N PHE A 295 1.67 -15.05 6.83
CA PHE A 295 1.27 -14.83 5.43
C PHE A 295 0.89 -16.10 4.68
N GLY A 296 1.21 -17.27 5.25
CA GLY A 296 0.99 -18.54 4.60
C GLY A 296 -0.48 -18.87 4.37
N VAL A 297 -0.69 -19.85 3.51
CA VAL A 297 -2.02 -20.36 3.17
C VAL A 297 -2.18 -21.72 3.83
N THR A 298 -3.33 -21.89 4.49
CA THR A 298 -3.70 -23.14 5.15
C THR A 298 -4.26 -24.13 4.12
N HIS A 299 -3.81 -25.37 4.24
CA HIS A 299 -4.22 -26.51 3.43
C HIS A 299 -4.41 -27.74 4.33
N ASP A 300 -5.15 -28.72 3.83
CA ASP A 300 -5.32 -30.02 4.46
C ASP A 300 -4.73 -31.11 3.55
N ALA A 301 -4.08 -32.10 4.15
CA ALA A 301 -3.58 -33.26 3.43
C ALA A 301 -3.58 -34.51 4.32
N GLU A 302 -3.78 -35.67 3.69
CA GLU A 302 -3.63 -36.95 4.37
C GLU A 302 -2.14 -37.21 4.69
N LEU A 303 -1.86 -37.55 5.95
CA LEU A 303 -0.53 -37.93 6.41
C LEU A 303 -0.20 -39.34 5.90
N GLY A 304 0.56 -39.40 4.80
CA GLY A 304 0.90 -40.63 4.11
C GLY A 304 2.24 -41.24 4.53
N ALA A 305 2.67 -42.27 3.79
CA ALA A 305 3.96 -42.95 3.98
C ALA A 305 5.19 -42.02 3.82
N HIS A 306 5.04 -40.96 3.03
CA HIS A 306 6.08 -39.96 2.73
C HIS A 306 5.88 -38.64 3.50
N GLY A 307 5.14 -38.68 4.61
CA GLY A 307 4.76 -37.48 5.36
C GLY A 307 3.61 -36.74 4.67
N VAL A 308 3.72 -35.41 4.64
CA VAL A 308 2.76 -34.51 3.96
C VAL A 308 3.24 -34.23 2.54
N ARG A 309 2.33 -34.22 1.57
CA ARG A 309 2.65 -33.89 0.17
C ARG A 309 1.87 -32.67 -0.29
N PHE A 310 2.58 -31.68 -0.83
CA PHE A 310 1.96 -30.49 -1.43
C PHE A 310 2.64 -30.19 -2.77
N MET A 311 1.84 -30.09 -3.84
CA MET A 311 2.33 -29.82 -5.20
C MET A 311 3.50 -30.72 -5.61
N HIS A 312 3.37 -32.03 -5.38
CA HIS A 312 4.41 -33.05 -5.61
C HIS A 312 5.67 -32.98 -4.71
N VAL A 313 5.83 -31.96 -3.86
CA VAL A 313 6.90 -31.85 -2.87
C VAL A 313 6.57 -32.67 -1.63
N GLU A 314 7.54 -33.46 -1.14
CA GLU A 314 7.43 -34.30 0.06
C GLU A 314 8.02 -33.57 1.29
N TYR A 315 7.26 -33.56 2.37
CA TYR A 315 7.64 -32.99 3.67
C TYR A 315 7.50 -34.05 4.73
N ASP A 316 8.62 -34.47 5.32
CA ASP A 316 8.64 -35.53 6.33
C ASP A 316 9.70 -35.26 7.40
N ASN A 317 9.42 -35.67 8.63
CA ASN A 317 10.37 -35.62 9.74
C ASN A 317 10.03 -36.69 10.78
N ASP A 318 10.94 -36.88 11.75
CA ASP A 318 10.76 -37.89 12.80
C ASP A 318 9.48 -37.66 13.62
N TRP A 319 9.05 -36.41 13.80
CA TRP A 319 7.82 -36.07 14.53
C TRP A 319 6.57 -36.54 13.80
N LEU A 320 6.45 -36.29 12.50
CA LEU A 320 5.35 -36.78 11.67
C LEU A 320 5.32 -38.31 11.63
N LEU A 321 6.49 -38.95 11.55
CA LEU A 321 6.58 -40.40 11.64
C LEU A 321 6.04 -40.92 12.97
N GLN A 322 6.46 -40.36 14.11
CA GLN A 322 5.96 -40.78 15.43
C GLN A 322 4.46 -40.53 15.57
N HIS A 323 3.99 -39.38 15.09
CA HIS A 323 2.56 -39.04 15.10
C HIS A 323 1.74 -40.05 14.31
N ARG A 324 2.18 -40.40 13.10
CA ARG A 324 1.57 -41.41 12.24
C ARG A 324 1.56 -42.80 12.89
N LEU A 325 2.64 -43.18 13.58
CA LEU A 325 2.70 -44.45 14.31
C LEU A 325 1.73 -44.50 15.50
N TYR A 326 1.43 -43.36 16.11
CA TYR A 326 0.54 -43.27 17.26
C TYR A 326 -0.94 -43.09 16.89
N ARG A 327 -1.25 -42.25 15.91
CA ARG A 327 -2.62 -41.86 15.49
C ARG A 327 -3.12 -42.57 14.24
N GLY A 328 -2.22 -43.09 13.39
CA GLY A 328 -2.56 -43.66 12.09
C GLY A 328 -2.41 -42.65 10.94
N LEU A 329 -3.05 -42.95 9.80
CA LEU A 329 -3.09 -42.09 8.62
C LEU A 329 -4.29 -41.14 8.76
N GLU A 330 -4.06 -39.97 9.34
CA GLU A 330 -5.08 -38.93 9.52
C GLU A 330 -4.84 -37.74 8.59
N GLU A 331 -5.90 -36.97 8.37
CA GLU A 331 -5.79 -35.68 7.71
C GLU A 331 -5.21 -34.65 8.68
N VAL A 332 -4.21 -33.91 8.23
CA VAL A 332 -3.53 -32.87 9.01
C VAL A 332 -3.63 -31.54 8.30
N GLU A 333 -3.87 -30.50 9.09
CA GLU A 333 -3.81 -29.12 8.63
C GLU A 333 -2.35 -28.67 8.57
N PHE A 334 -1.97 -27.93 7.52
CA PHE A 334 -0.65 -27.35 7.40
C PHE A 334 -0.69 -25.99 6.70
N VAL A 335 0.30 -25.16 6.99
CA VAL A 335 0.47 -23.82 6.42
C VAL A 335 1.69 -23.81 5.51
N VAL A 336 1.51 -23.30 4.29
CA VAL A 336 2.56 -23.14 3.28
C VAL A 336 2.85 -21.68 3.04
N ASP A 337 4.13 -21.32 2.94
CA ASP A 337 4.53 -20.02 2.41
C ASP A 337 4.66 -20.11 0.89
N GLU A 338 3.79 -19.42 0.15
CA GLU A 338 3.79 -19.45 -1.32
C GLU A 338 5.05 -18.84 -1.95
N GLU A 339 5.88 -18.12 -1.18
CA GLU A 339 7.18 -17.61 -1.65
C GLU A 339 8.37 -18.51 -1.25
N ASP A 340 8.17 -19.55 -0.43
CA ASP A 340 9.23 -20.48 -0.01
C ASP A 340 8.67 -21.88 0.27
N LEU A 341 8.79 -22.78 -0.71
CA LEU A 341 8.43 -24.21 -0.59
C LEU A 341 9.43 -25.04 0.23
N GLY A 342 10.45 -24.44 0.84
CA GLY A 342 11.47 -25.16 1.59
C GLY A 342 10.98 -25.76 2.91
N ALA A 343 9.85 -25.30 3.43
CA ALA A 343 9.24 -25.82 4.65
C ALA A 343 7.76 -25.48 4.76
N ILE A 344 7.03 -26.34 5.47
CA ILE A 344 5.64 -26.15 5.88
C ILE A 344 5.53 -26.13 7.40
N SER A 345 4.45 -25.55 7.93
CA SER A 345 4.10 -25.66 9.35
C SER A 345 2.90 -26.60 9.49
N VAL A 346 3.09 -27.79 10.08
CA VAL A 346 2.01 -28.79 10.25
C VAL A 346 1.43 -28.68 11.65
N LEU A 347 0.10 -28.64 11.76
CA LEU A 347 -0.60 -28.61 13.04
C LEU A 347 -0.75 -30.03 13.60
N LEU A 348 -0.06 -30.31 14.70
CA LEU A 348 -0.15 -31.59 15.41
C LEU A 348 -0.54 -31.36 16.87
N ASP A 349 -1.57 -32.06 17.36
CA ASP A 349 -2.06 -31.98 18.74
C ASP A 349 -2.27 -30.52 19.27
N GLY A 350 -2.53 -29.57 18.37
CA GLY A 350 -2.77 -28.15 18.68
C GLY A 350 -1.55 -27.23 18.52
N ASP A 351 -0.37 -27.77 18.21
CA ASP A 351 0.87 -27.00 18.01
C ASP A 351 1.35 -27.10 16.56
N TYR A 352 1.81 -25.97 16.00
CA TYR A 352 2.47 -25.98 14.69
C TYR A 352 3.93 -26.40 14.82
N ILE A 353 4.31 -27.43 14.05
CA ILE A 353 5.69 -27.88 13.90
C ILE A 353 6.22 -27.54 12.51
N THR A 354 7.44 -27.02 12.43
CA THR A 354 8.11 -26.80 11.14
C THR A 354 8.61 -28.13 10.57
N VAL A 355 8.19 -28.44 9.34
CA VAL A 355 8.61 -29.63 8.58
C VAL A 355 9.26 -29.17 7.29
N HIS A 356 10.53 -29.52 7.10
CA HIS A 356 11.27 -29.14 5.90
C HIS A 356 10.91 -30.04 4.72
N ALA A 357 10.99 -29.46 3.52
CA ALA A 357 11.00 -30.26 2.30
C ALA A 357 12.16 -31.25 2.36
N LYS A 358 11.91 -32.48 1.91
CA LYS A 358 12.91 -33.54 1.87
C LYS A 358 14.12 -33.17 1.02
N ASP A 359 13.86 -32.55 -0.13
CA ASP A 359 14.88 -32.00 -1.01
C ASP A 359 15.14 -30.53 -0.67
N ARG A 360 16.40 -30.22 -0.35
CA ARG A 360 16.81 -28.86 0.06
C ARG A 360 16.71 -27.83 -1.06
N GLU A 361 16.56 -28.28 -2.30
CA GLU A 361 16.47 -27.42 -3.49
C GLU A 361 15.20 -26.57 -3.50
N PHE A 362 14.16 -26.97 -2.77
CA PHE A 362 12.92 -26.19 -2.64
C PHE A 362 13.06 -24.96 -1.74
N ARG A 363 14.17 -24.80 -1.01
CA ARG A 363 14.39 -23.65 -0.13
C ARG A 363 14.51 -22.35 -0.95
N GLY A 364 13.61 -21.42 -0.67
CA GLY A 364 13.51 -20.13 -1.36
C GLY A 364 12.89 -20.24 -2.75
N VAL A 365 12.30 -21.38 -3.11
CA VAL A 365 11.58 -21.56 -4.37
C VAL A 365 10.13 -21.13 -4.18
N PRO A 366 9.65 -20.09 -4.89
CA PRO A 366 8.26 -19.68 -4.84
C PRO A 366 7.35 -20.71 -5.53
N LEU A 367 6.14 -20.87 -5.02
CA LEU A 367 5.13 -21.76 -5.59
C LEU A 367 4.84 -21.45 -7.07
N ARG A 368 4.78 -20.16 -7.45
CA ARG A 368 4.57 -19.74 -8.84
C ARG A 368 5.65 -20.23 -9.81
N GLU A 369 6.89 -20.33 -9.34
CA GLU A 369 8.02 -20.79 -10.16
C GLU A 369 7.95 -22.30 -10.32
N TRP A 370 7.67 -23.00 -9.22
CA TRP A 370 7.50 -24.45 -9.22
C TRP A 370 6.34 -24.91 -10.11
N VAL A 371 5.17 -24.29 -9.99
CA VAL A 371 3.99 -24.63 -10.80
C VAL A 371 4.26 -24.35 -12.28
N GLY A 372 5.08 -23.36 -12.62
CA GLY A 372 5.48 -23.10 -14.01
C GLY A 372 6.41 -24.14 -14.63
N LEU A 373 6.99 -25.03 -13.82
CA LEU A 373 7.87 -26.13 -14.27
C LEU A 373 7.15 -27.49 -14.36
N LEU A 374 5.98 -27.61 -13.72
CA LEU A 374 5.08 -28.77 -13.84
C LEU A 374 4.36 -28.75 -15.17
#